data_AF-D3Z5E0-F1
#
_entry.id   AF-D3Z5E0-F1
#
_cell.length_a   1.000
_cell.length_b   1.000
_cell.length_c   1.000
_cell.angle_alpha   90.00
_cell.angle_beta   90.00
_cell.angle_gamma   90.00
#
_symmetry.space_group_name_H-M   'P 1'
#
loop_
_entity.id
_entity.type
_entity.pdbx_description
1 polymer ?
#
loop_
_entity_poly.entity_id
_entity_poly.type
_entity_poly.pdbx_seq_one_letter_code
_entity_poly.pdbx_strand_id
1 'polypeptide(L)' 'MATNYSANQYEKAYLPTYLQNWSPARPTKEKIAAHEGYTQIIANDRGHLLPSVPRSKA' A
#
# COMPACT_ATOMS: atom_id res chain seq x y z
N MET A 1 2.83 -6.04 -0.41
CA MET A 1 1.60 -5.68 0.32
C MET A 1 0.89 -4.60 -0.47
N ALA A 2 -0.38 -4.78 -0.80
CA ALA A 2 -1.15 -3.78 -1.54
C ALA A 2 -1.72 -2.73 -0.58
N THR A 3 -1.82 -1.48 -1.04
CA THR A 3 -2.43 -0.36 -0.30
C THR A 3 -3.45 0.34 -1.18
N ASN A 4 -4.59 0.71 -0.60
CA ASN A 4 -5.60 1.52 -1.27
C ASN A 4 -5.33 3.00 -0.95
N TYR A 5 -5.41 3.85 -1.97
CA TYR A 5 -5.29 5.31 -1.86
C TYR A 5 -6.68 5.94 -1.98
N SER A 6 -6.87 7.09 -1.34
CA SER A 6 -8.13 7.84 -1.46
C SER A 6 -8.38 8.24 -2.91
N ALA A 7 -9.57 7.92 -3.41
CA ALA A 7 -10.10 8.39 -4.69
C ALA A 7 -10.79 9.76 -4.57
N ASN A 8 -10.57 10.47 -3.45
CA ASN A 8 -11.17 11.77 -3.14
C ASN A 8 -12.70 11.76 -3.33
N GLN A 9 -13.21 12.56 -4.27
CA GLN A 9 -14.64 12.70 -4.54
C GLN A 9 -15.32 11.40 -4.97
N TYR A 10 -14.55 10.42 -5.47
CA TYR A 10 -15.07 9.13 -5.94
C TYR A 10 -14.98 8.01 -4.91
N GLU A 11 -14.44 8.27 -3.71
CA GLU A 11 -14.21 7.25 -2.66
C GLU A 11 -15.47 6.44 -2.34
N LYS A 12 -16.64 7.09 -2.37
CA LYS A 12 -17.94 6.48 -2.07
C LYS A 12 -18.21 5.22 -2.89
N ALA A 13 -17.85 5.22 -4.18
CA ALA A 13 -18.11 4.08 -5.06
C ALA A 13 -17.23 2.86 -4.73
N TYR A 14 -16.10 3.07 -4.06
CA TYR A 14 -15.14 2.04 -3.67
C TYR A 14 -15.34 1.54 -2.24
N LEU A 15 -16.34 2.06 -1.53
CA LEU A 15 -16.68 1.56 -0.21
C LEU A 15 -17.09 0.08 -0.29
N PRO A 16 -16.64 -0.77 0.65
CA PRO A 16 -16.96 -2.20 0.63
C PRO A 16 -18.45 -2.50 0.48
N THR A 17 -19.32 -1.68 1.09
CA THR A 17 -20.77 -1.81 1.01
C THR A 17 -21.32 -1.55 -0.40
N TYR A 18 -20.75 -0.62 -1.15
CA TYR A 18 -21.13 -0.33 -2.54
C TYR A 18 -20.58 -1.38 -3.52
N LEU A 19 -19.49 -2.04 -3.14
CA LEU A 19 -18.93 -3.19 -3.85
C LEU A 19 -19.58 -4.53 -3.48
N GLN A 20 -20.66 -4.50 -2.70
CA GLN A 20 -21.38 -5.71 -2.23
C GLN A 20 -20.47 -6.69 -1.46
N ASN A 21 -19.45 -6.17 -0.77
CA ASN A 21 -18.67 -6.96 0.17
C ASN A 21 -19.45 -7.14 1.48
N TRP A 22 -19.92 -8.36 1.73
CA TRP A 22 -20.68 -8.73 2.93
C TRP A 22 -19.82 -9.23 4.09
N SER A 23 -18.50 -9.28 3.93
CA SER A 23 -17.55 -9.64 4.98
C SER A 23 -16.87 -8.41 5.59
N PRO A 24 -16.33 -8.50 6.83
CA PRO A 24 -15.52 -7.44 7.40
C PRO A 24 -14.41 -7.01 6.45
N ALA A 25 -14.44 -5.75 6.03
CA ALA A 25 -13.45 -5.22 5.11
C ALA A 25 -12.09 -5.07 5.79
N ARG A 26 -11.02 -5.24 5.02
CA ARG A 26 -9.67 -4.97 5.52
C ARG A 26 -9.51 -3.46 5.75
N PRO A 27 -8.99 -3.03 6.91
CA PRO A 27 -8.73 -1.62 7.14
C PRO A 27 -7.67 -1.11 6.15
N THR A 28 -7.94 0.06 5.59
CA THR A 28 -7.05 0.75 4.64
C THR A 28 -6.47 1.99 5.29
N LYS A 29 -5.28 2.41 4.86
CA LYS A 29 -4.68 3.67 5.33
C LYS A 29 -5.47 4.84 4.74
N GLU A 30 -6.01 5.71 5.58
CA GLU A 30 -6.86 6.83 5.14
C GLU A 30 -6.05 7.97 4.49
N LYS A 31 -4.79 8.15 4.88
CA LYS A 31 -3.94 9.24 4.38
C LYS A 31 -2.48 8.83 4.33
N ILE A 32 -1.85 9.09 3.20
CA ILE A 32 -0.42 8.89 3.01
C ILE A 32 0.23 10.27 2.98
N ALA A 33 1.39 10.39 3.65
CA ALA A 33 2.13 11.63 3.70
C ALA A 33 2.78 11.92 2.34
N ALA A 34 2.91 13.20 2.00
CA ALA A 34 3.77 13.60 0.90
C ALA A 34 5.22 13.23 1.25
N HIS A 35 5.94 12.66 0.29
CA HIS A 35 7.35 12.33 0.43
C HIS A 35 8.19 13.33 -0.35
N GLU A 36 9.28 13.79 0.25
CA GLU A 36 10.27 14.67 -0.37
C GLU A 36 11.54 13.86 -0.72
N GLY A 37 12.26 14.27 -1.76
CA GLY A 37 13.53 13.66 -2.16
C GLY A 37 13.43 12.62 -3.29
N TYR A 38 14.30 11.61 -3.26
CA TYR A 38 14.44 10.59 -4.31
C TYR A 38 14.39 9.16 -3.74
N THR A 39 14.11 8.19 -4.61
CA THR A 39 14.02 6.78 -4.24
C THR A 39 15.39 6.11 -4.36
N GLN A 40 15.71 5.22 -3.42
CA GLN A 40 16.93 4.41 -3.45
C GLN A 40 16.59 2.96 -3.83
N ILE A 41 17.49 2.33 -4.58
CA ILE A 41 17.34 0.93 -4.99
C ILE A 41 17.65 0.02 -3.79
N ILE A 42 16.65 -0.77 -3.37
CA ILE A 42 16.76 -1.68 -2.22
C ILE A 42 16.96 -3.15 -2.61
N ALA A 43 16.88 -3.47 -3.90
CA ALA A 43 16.97 -4.84 -4.42
C ALA A 43 17.93 -4.93 -5.60
N ASN A 44 18.53 -6.10 -5.81
CA ASN A 44 19.39 -6.38 -6.95
C ASN A 44 18.58 -6.70 -8.23
N ASP A 45 19.29 -6.93 -9.32
CA ASP A 45 18.77 -7.28 -10.65
C ASP A 45 17.94 -8.57 -10.69
N ARG A 46 18.09 -9.44 -9.69
CA ARG A 46 17.33 -10.68 -9.51
C ARG A 46 16.13 -10.54 -8.58
N GLY A 47 15.89 -9.34 -8.03
CA GLY A 47 14.79 -9.05 -7.10
C GLY A 47 15.06 -9.43 -5.64
N HIS A 48 16.29 -9.78 -5.29
CA HIS A 48 16.68 -10.02 -3.89
C HIS A 48 17.03 -8.69 -3.19
N LEU A 49 16.59 -8.52 -1.95
CA LEU A 49 16.96 -7.36 -1.13
C LEU A 49 18.49 -7.30 -0.92
N LEU A 50 19.04 -6.08 -0.92
CA LEU A 50 20.45 -5.87 -0.60
C LEU A 50 20.75 -6.32 0.84
N PRO A 51 21.97 -6.83 1.14
CA PRO A 51 22.29 -7.42 2.45
C PRO A 51 22.05 -6.48 3.65
N SER A 52 22.18 -5.17 3.46
CA SER A 52 21.98 -4.15 4.49
C SER A 52 20.51 -3.80 4.75
N VAL A 53 19.58 -4.21 3.88
CA VAL A 53 18.17 -3.86 3.99
C VAL A 53 17.49 -4.81 4.99
N PRO A 54 16.87 -4.29 6.07
CA PRO A 54 16.23 -5.12 7.07
C PRO A 54 15.04 -5.89 6.48
N ARG A 55 14.85 -7.13 6.93
CA ARG A 55 13.79 -8.04 6.49
C ARG A 55 12.79 -8.29 7.61
N SER A 56 11.52 -8.38 7.27
CA SER A 56 10.53 -8.98 8.15
C SER A 56 10.84 -10.47 8.32
N LYS A 57 10.60 -11.00 9.53
CA LYS A 57 10.66 -12.45 9.77
C LYS A 57 9.56 -13.14 8.96
N ALA A 58 9.87 -14.35 8.50
CA ALA A 58 8.89 -15.24 7.87
C ALA A 58 8.05 -15.94 8.94
#